data_AF-A0A9E2RU75-F1
#
_entry.id   AF-A0A9E2RU75-F1
#
_cell.length_a   1.000
_cell.length_b   1.000
_cell.length_c   1.000
_cell.angle_alpha   90.00
_cell.angle_beta   90.00
_cell.angle_gamma   90.00
#
_symmetry.space_group_name_H-M   'P 1'
#
loop_
_entity.id
_entity.type
_entity.pdbx_description
1 polymer ?
#
loop_
_entity_poly.entity_id
_entity_poly.type
_entity_poly.pdbx_seq_one_letter_code
_entity_poly.pdbx_strand_id
1 'polypeptide(L)' 'MIVCVCNAVTESQIRLAIDEGALTVADLRARLAVTSECGCCAAQVDEALARRLLEIAGARASDPSARSLPATR' A
#
# COMPACT_ATOMS: atom_id res chain seq x y z
N MET A 1 -0.51 3.90 13.83
CA MET A 1 -0.20 5.33 14.08
C MET A 1 -0.91 6.23 13.06
N ILE A 2 -1.09 7.52 13.35
CA ILE A 2 -1.47 8.52 12.33
C ILE A 2 -0.24 8.86 11.49
N VAL A 3 -0.39 8.82 10.17
CA VAL A 3 0.65 9.14 9.19
C VAL A 3 0.39 10.49 8.52
N CYS A 4 -0.86 10.82 8.20
CA CYS A 4 -1.24 12.13 7.67
C CYS A 4 -2.17 12.84 8.64
N VAL A 5 -1.72 13.96 9.21
CA VAL A 5 -2.53 14.75 10.15
C VAL A 5 -3.63 15.56 9.45
N CYS A 6 -3.36 16.07 8.24
CA CYS A 6 -4.33 16.89 7.49
C CYS A 6 -5.61 16.13 7.17
N ASN A 7 -5.48 14.87 6.77
CA ASN A 7 -6.59 14.02 6.32
C ASN A 7 -6.88 12.87 7.31
N ALA A 8 -6.32 12.95 8.53
CA ALA A 8 -6.48 11.96 9.59
C ALA A 8 -6.25 10.50 9.14
N VAL A 9 -5.24 10.27 8.28
CA VAL A 9 -4.94 8.96 7.71
C VAL A 9 -3.97 8.20 8.60
N THR A 10 -4.31 6.96 8.91
CA THR A 10 -3.49 6.04 9.69
C THR A 10 -2.70 5.08 8.80
N GLU A 11 -1.62 4.51 9.34
CA GLU A 11 -0.85 3.48 8.64
C GLU A 11 -1.71 2.26 8.26
N SER A 12 -2.66 1.86 9.11
CA SER A 12 -3.57 0.75 8.82
C SER A 12 -4.45 1.02 7.59
N GLN A 13 -4.92 2.26 7.41
CA GLN A 13 -5.67 2.65 6.21
C GLN A 13 -4.81 2.63 4.95
N ILE A 14 -3.54 3.06 5.06
CA ILE A 14 -2.58 2.96 3.94
C ILE A 14 -2.38 1.49 3.55
N ARG A 15 -2.12 0.62 4.53
CA ARG A 15 -1.95 -0.82 4.29
C ARG A 15 -3.18 -1.45 3.66
N LEU A 16 -4.37 -1.13 4.16
CA LEU A 16 -5.63 -1.62 3.59
C LEU A 16 -5.78 -1.17 2.13
N ALA A 17 -5.51 0.10 1.82
CA ALA A 17 -5.59 0.60 0.45
C ALA A 17 -4.60 -0.11 -0.50
N ILE A 18 -3.41 -0.47 -0.01
CA ILE A 18 -2.41 -1.24 -0.76
C ILE A 18 -2.88 -2.68 -0.98
N ASP A 19 -3.43 -3.33 0.06
CA ASP A 19 -4.00 -4.67 -0.03
C ASP A 19 -5.20 -4.69 -1.01
N GLU A 20 -5.93 -3.57 -1.13
CA GLU A 20 -6.98 -3.31 -2.13
C GLU A 20 -6.43 -2.83 -3.50
N GLY A 21 -5.13 -2.93 -3.73
CA GLY A 21 -4.49 -2.71 -5.03
C GLY A 21 -4.00 -1.28 -5.31
N ALA A 22 -3.82 -0.42 -4.31
CA ALA A 22 -3.05 0.81 -4.49
C ALA A 22 -1.55 0.46 -4.62
N LEU A 23 -0.94 0.76 -5.76
CA LEU A 23 0.44 0.38 -6.06
C LEU A 23 1.39 1.58 -6.12
N THR A 24 0.85 2.80 -6.12
CA THR A 24 1.61 4.04 -6.22
C THR A 24 1.17 5.06 -5.17
N VAL A 25 2.05 6.03 -4.88
CA VAL A 25 1.68 7.18 -4.02
C VAL A 25 0.53 7.98 -4.64
N ALA A 26 0.42 8.02 -5.98
CA ALA A 26 -0.69 8.65 -6.67
C ALA A 26 -2.03 7.93 -6.38
N ASP A 27 -2.03 6.60 -6.34
CA ASP A 27 -3.22 5.82 -5.96
C ASP A 27 -3.61 6.10 -4.51
N LEU A 28 -2.64 6.13 -3.60
CA LEU A 28 -2.88 6.45 -2.19
C LEU A 28 -3.41 7.87 -2.03
N ARG A 29 -2.88 8.84 -2.77
CA ARG A 29 -3.40 10.21 -2.80
C ARG A 29 -4.84 10.25 -3.31
N ALA A 30 -5.16 9.54 -4.38
CA ALA A 30 -6.51 9.50 -4.93
C ALA A 30 -7.53 8.87 -3.96
N ARG A 31 -7.13 7.85 -3.20
CA ARG A 31 -8.01 7.11 -2.27
C ARG A 31 -8.12 7.74 -0.89
N LEU A 32 -7.01 8.26 -0.34
CA LEU A 32 -6.89 8.66 1.06
C LEU A 32 -6.56 10.16 1.23
N ALA A 33 -6.42 10.91 0.13
CA ALA A 33 -5.95 12.30 0.13
C ALA A 33 -4.59 12.52 0.82
N VAL A 34 -3.78 11.47 1.02
CA VAL A 34 -2.41 11.68 1.50
C VAL A 34 -1.62 12.51 0.49
N THR A 35 -0.68 13.34 0.97
CA THR A 35 0.13 14.25 0.15
C THR A 35 -0.63 15.31 -0.66
N SER A 36 -1.95 15.50 -0.43
CA SER A 36 -2.74 16.54 -1.10
C SER A 36 -2.54 17.95 -0.54
N GLU A 37 -2.30 18.05 0.77
CA GLU A 37 -2.20 19.32 1.50
C GLU A 37 -0.73 19.74 1.75
N CYS A 38 -0.26 19.69 3.00
CA CYS A 38 1.07 20.17 3.39
C CYS A 38 2.24 19.30 2.90
N GLY A 39 1.98 18.07 2.45
CA GLY A 39 3.01 17.14 1.96
C GLY A 39 3.92 16.53 3.03
N CYS A 40 3.83 16.91 4.32
CA CYS A 40 4.74 16.44 5.37
C CYS A 40 4.74 14.91 5.56
N CYS A 41 3.65 14.23 5.20
CA CYS A 41 3.56 12.77 5.30
C CYS A 41 4.21 12.02 4.12
N ALA A 42 4.66 12.70 3.06
CA ALA A 42 5.07 12.06 1.81
C ALA A 42 6.15 10.99 1.99
N ALA A 43 7.20 11.28 2.76
CA ALA A 43 8.27 10.31 3.02
C ALA A 43 7.75 9.06 3.76
N GLN A 44 6.92 9.24 4.80
CA GLN A 44 6.33 8.11 5.52
C GLN A 44 5.35 7.30 4.67
N VAL A 45 4.59 7.96 3.78
CA VAL A 45 3.66 7.28 2.85
C VAL A 45 4.43 6.44 1.84
N ASP A 46 5.51 6.98 1.27
CA ASP A 46 6.38 6.27 0.32
C ASP A 46 7.04 5.06 0.98
N GLU A 47 7.59 5.24 2.18
CA GLU A 47 8.20 4.15 2.95
C GLU A 47 7.18 3.05 3.30
N ALA A 48 5.97 3.43 3.72
CA ALA A 48 4.91 2.48 4.02
C ALA A 48 4.47 1.70 2.77
N LEU A 49 4.38 2.37 1.62
CA LEU A 49 4.06 1.74 0.35
C LEU A 49 5.14 0.74 -0.06
N ALA A 50 6.40 1.17 -0.11
CA ALA A 50 7.52 0.32 -0.50
C ALA A 50 7.64 -0.91 0.41
N ARG A 51 7.58 -0.71 1.73
CA ARG A 51 7.66 -1.79 2.72
C ARG A 51 6.54 -2.81 2.51
N ARG A 52 5.30 -2.34 2.37
CA ARG A 52 4.14 -3.23 2.21
C ARG A 52 4.17 -3.99 0.88
N LEU A 53 4.60 -3.36 -0.21
CA LEU A 53 4.73 -4.04 -1.51
C LEU A 53 5.81 -5.13 -1.48
N LEU A 54 6.93 -4.90 -0.77
CA LEU A 54 7.95 -5.93 -0.56
C LEU A 54 7.43 -7.09 0.29
N GLU A 55 6.68 -6.81 1.36
CA GLU A 55 6.02 -7.85 2.18
C GLU A 55 5.05 -8.70 1.34
N ILE A 56 4.20 -8.06 0.53
CA ILE A 56 3.24 -8.75 -0.34
C ILE A 56 3.97 -9.60 -1.38
N ALA A 57 5.02 -9.06 -2.02
CA ALA A 57 5.82 -9.80 -2.98
C ALA A 57 6.49 -11.04 -2.34
N GLY A 58 7.03 -10.89 -1.13
CA GLY A 58 7.63 -12.00 -0.38
C GLY A 58 6.62 -13.05 0.09
N ALA A 59 5.43 -12.63 0.52
CA ALA A 59 4.35 -13.55 0.88
C ALA A 59 3.86 -14.36 -0.33
N ARG A 60 3.69 -13.71 -1.49
CA ARG A 60 3.31 -14.38 -2.74
C ARG A 60 4.38 -15.37 -3.23
N ALA A 61 5.65 -15.11 -2.97
CA ALA A 61 6.72 -16.05 -3.29
C ALA A 61 6.70 -17.31 -2.41
N SER A 62 6.15 -17.19 -1.20
CA SER A 62 6.13 -18.25 -0.19
C SER A 62 4.84 -19.09 -0.21
N ASP A 63 3.82 -18.66 -0.96
CA ASP A 63 2.52 -19.34 -1.03
C ASP A 63 2.55 -20.53 -2.02
N PRO A 64 2.46 -21.79 -1.55
CA PRO A 64 2.41 -22.98 -2.42
C PRO A 64 1.12 -23.06 -3.26
N SER A 65 0.06 -22.31 -2.91
CA SER A 65 -1.19 -22.23 -3.68
C SER A 65 -1.00 -21.48 -5.01
N ALA A 66 -0.03 -20.56 -5.10
CA ALA A 66 0.31 -19.89 -6.36
C ALA A 66 0.84 -20.87 -7.45
N ARG A 67 1.39 -22.03 -7.03
CA ARG A 67 1.77 -23.14 -7.92
C ARG A 67 0.59 -23.99 -8.40
N SER A 68 -0.60 -23.77 -7.86
CA SER A 68 -1.81 -24.55 -8.15
C SER A 68 -2.71 -23.90 -9.21
N LEU A 69 -2.31 -22.74 -9.76
CA LEU A 69 -2.98 -22.14 -10.91
C LEU A 69 -2.87 -23.12 -12.09
N PRO A 70 -3.96 -23.77 -12.53
CA PRO A 70 -3.89 -24.63 -13.69
C PRO A 70 -3.55 -23.74 -14.89
N ALA A 71 -2.49 -24.09 -15.61
CA ALA A 71 -2.27 -23.59 -16.95
C ALA A 71 -3.47 -24.02 -17.81
N THR A 72 -4.51 -23.19 -17.86
CA THR A 72 -5.67 -23.40 -18.72
C THR A 72 -5.24 -23.15 -20.16
N ARG A 73 -5.22 -24.26 -20.92
CA ARG A 73 -5.26 -24.45 -22.39
C ARG A 73 -4.92 -23.30 -23.32
#